data_AF-X0VDF4-F1
#
_entry.id   AF-X0VDF4-F1
#
_cell.length_a   1.000
_cell.length_b   1.000
_cell.length_c   1.000
_cell.angle_alpha   90.00
_cell.angle_beta   90.00
_cell.angle_gamma   90.00
#
_symmetry.space_group_name_H-M   'P 1'
#
loop_
_entity.id
_entity.type
_entity.pdbx_description
1 polymer ?
#
loop_
_entity_poly.entity_id
_entity_poly.type
_entity_poly.pdbx_seq_one_letter_code
_entity_poly.pdbx_strand_id
1 'polypeptide(L)' 'MKRYEVIDHTADIGIKTYGKDLKELFVNAAYGMFDILADLKNVRAKEQLAIKLKA' A
#
# COMPACT_ATOMS: atom_id res chain seq x y z
N MET A 1 -7.74 4.02 12.43
CA MET A 1 -6.32 4.41 12.31
C MET A 1 -6.01 4.78 10.87
N LYS A 2 -5.16 5.79 10.65
CA LYS A 2 -4.69 6.18 9.31
C LYS A 2 -3.78 5.08 8.76
N ARG A 3 -3.98 4.63 7.51
CA ARG A 3 -3.15 3.57 6.89
C ARG A 3 -1.84 4.11 6.32
N TYR A 4 -1.91 5.26 5.66
CA TYR A 4 -0.75 5.95 5.11
C TYR A 4 -1.02 7.46 4.95
N GLU A 5 0.03 8.21 4.64
CA GLU A 5 -0.04 9.58 4.16
C GLU A 5 0.91 9.80 3.00
N VAL A 6 0.50 10.63 2.04
CA VAL A 6 1.39 11.08 0.96
C VAL A 6 2.36 12.11 1.54
N ILE A 7 3.62 11.96 1.19
CA ILE A 7 4.68 12.93 1.53
C ILE A 7 5.12 13.63 0.26
N ASP A 8 5.53 14.89 0.41
CA ASP A 8 6.00 15.70 -0.71
C ASP A 8 7.34 15.16 -1.22
N HIS A 9 7.42 14.91 -2.53
CA HIS A 9 8.62 14.45 -3.20
C HIS A 9 8.61 14.97 -4.64
N THR A 10 9.76 15.45 -5.10
CA THR A 10 9.85 16.38 -6.25
C THR A 10 9.51 15.77 -7.61
N ALA A 11 9.67 14.44 -7.75
CA ALA A 11 9.45 13.73 -9.02
C ALA A 11 8.51 12.52 -8.89
N ASP A 12 8.34 12.00 -7.68
CA ASP A 12 7.60 10.76 -7.42
C ASP A 12 6.59 10.99 -6.31
N ILE A 13 5.71 10.00 -6.12
CA ILE A 13 4.81 9.99 -4.97
C ILE A 13 5.45 9.15 -3.86
N GLY A 14 5.83 9.80 -2.77
CA GLY A 14 6.24 9.11 -1.55
C GLY A 14 5.04 8.84 -0.64
N ILE A 15 5.04 7.71 0.06
CA ILE A 15 4.08 7.43 1.13
C ILE A 15 4.77 7.04 2.43
N LYS A 16 4.24 7.54 3.54
CA LYS A 16 4.55 7.08 4.88
C LYS A 16 3.42 6.21 5.38
N THR A 17 3.71 4.96 5.75
CA THR A 17 2.72 3.95 6.15
C THR A 17 2.82 3.67 7.64
N TYR A 18 1.70 3.21 8.22
CA TYR A 18 1.60 2.92 9.64
C TYR A 18 1.07 1.51 9.86
N GLY A 19 1.49 0.85 10.93
CA GLY A 19 1.01 -0.47 11.33
C GLY A 19 1.49 -0.79 12.74
N LYS A 20 0.77 -1.66 13.45
CA LYS A 20 1.14 -2.09 14.81
C LYS A 20 2.30 -3.08 14.83
N ASP A 21 2.55 -3.73 13.70
CA ASP A 21 3.60 -4.72 13.49
C ASP A 21 4.12 -4.64 12.05
N LEU A 22 5.21 -5.35 11.76
CA LEU A 22 5.85 -5.32 10.45
C LEU A 22 4.92 -5.86 9.35
N LYS A 23 4.11 -6.87 9.65
CA LYS A 23 3.16 -7.44 8.68
C LYS A 23 2.12 -6.39 8.26
N GLU A 24 1.55 -5.67 9.23
CA GLU A 24 0.59 -4.60 8.96
C GLU A 24 1.23 -3.45 8.19
N LEU A 25 2.49 -3.09 8.50
CA LEU A 25 3.23 -2.07 7.74
C LEU A 25 3.32 -2.42 6.25
N PHE A 26 3.71 -3.66 5.91
CA PHE A 26 3.79 -4.09 4.51
C PHE A 26 2.42 -4.14 3.83
N VAL A 27 1.37 -4.60 4.53
CA VAL A 27 0.00 -4.60 3.99
C VAL A 27 -0.48 -3.17 3.70
N ASN A 28 -0.25 -2.23 4.62
CA ASN A 28 -0.65 -0.84 4.45
C ASN A 28 0.19 -0.11 3.39
N ALA A 29 1.46 -0.49 3.20
CA ALA A 29 2.29 -0.01 2.10
C ALA A 29 1.76 -0.46 0.73
N ALA A 30 1.43 -1.75 0.59
CA ALA A 30 0.81 -2.26 -0.63
C ALA A 30 -0.55 -1.57 -0.89
N TYR A 31 -1.36 -1.39 0.16
CA TYR A 31 -2.63 -0.67 0.05
C TYR A 31 -2.44 0.77 -0.47
N GLY A 32 -1.52 1.54 0.14
CA GLY A 32 -1.26 2.92 -0.28
C GLY A 32 -0.76 3.02 -1.71
N MET A 33 0.10 2.09 -2.14
CA MET A 33 0.54 2.02 -3.54
C MET A 33 -0.63 1.82 -4.50
N PHE A 34 -1.52 0.84 -4.24
CA PHE A 34 -2.66 0.60 -5.13
C PHE A 34 -3.71 1.72 -5.09
N ASP A 35 -3.92 2.37 -3.94
CA ASP A 35 -4.86 3.50 -3.79
C ASP A 35 -4.36 4.75 -4.53
N ILE A 36 -3.03 4.92 -4.68
CA ILE A 36 -2.44 5.94 -5.57
C ILE A 36 -2.70 5.62 -7.04
N LEU A 37 -2.62 4.35 -7.43
CA LEU A 37 -2.74 3.92 -8.83
C LEU A 37 -4.19 3.92 -9.33
N ALA A 38 -5.17 3.63 -8.47
CA ALA A 38 -6.56 3.48 -8.85
C ALA A 38 -7.54 3.69 -7.69
N ASP A 39 -8.78 4.08 -8.01
CA ASP A 39 -9.87 4.10 -7.03
C ASP A 39 -10.26 2.66 -6.63
N LEU A 40 -9.76 2.24 -5.47
CA LEU A 40 -9.97 0.91 -4.92
C LEU A 40 -11.45 0.59 -4.62
N LYS A 41 -12.34 1.58 -4.50
CA LYS A 41 -13.78 1.33 -4.24
C LYS A 41 -14.45 0.58 -5.39
N ASN A 42 -13.92 0.72 -6.60
CA ASN A 42 -14.45 0.08 -7.80
C ASN A 42 -13.74 -1.23 -8.16
N VAL A 43 -12.70 -1.61 -7.42
CA VAL A 43 -11.92 -2.82 -7.67
C VAL A 43 -12.56 -4.01 -6.97
N ARG A 44 -12.79 -5.10 -7.71
CA ARG A 44 -13.33 -6.37 -7.19
C ARG A 44 -12.27 -7.46 -7.25
N ALA A 45 -12.13 -8.20 -6.16
CA ALA A 45 -11.25 -9.37 -6.13
C ALA A 45 -11.78 -10.46 -7.05
N LYS A 46 -11.02 -10.79 -8.10
CA LYS A 46 -11.32 -11.89 -9.03
C LYS A 46 -10.32 -13.03 -8.90
N GLU A 47 -9.08 -12.71 -8.56
CA GLU A 47 -7.97 -13.65 -8.49
C GLU A 47 -7.09 -13.34 -7.28
N GLN A 48 -6.33 -14.34 -6.83
CA GLN A 48 -5.38 -14.23 -5.73
C GLN A 48 -4.05 -14.87 -6.14
N LEU A 49 -2.97 -14.12 -5.96
CA LEU A 49 -1.61 -14.58 -6.23
C LEU A 49 -0.80 -14.57 -4.93
N ALA A 50 -0.16 -15.70 -4.62
CA ALA A 50 0.75 -15.81 -3.48
C ALA A 50 2.16 -15.39 -3.90
N ILE A 51 2.73 -14.40 -3.20
CA ILE A 51 4.09 -13.91 -3.44
C ILE A 51 4.99 -14.36 -2.29
N LYS A 52 6.16 -14.91 -2.63
CA LYS A 52 7.23 -15.22 -1.67
C LYS A 52 8.51 -14.54 -2.14
N LEU A 53 9.18 -13.86 -1.22
CA LEU A 53 10.44 -13.16 -1.47
C LEU A 53 11.43 -13.52 -0.37
N LYS A 54 12.71 -13.41 -0.69
CA LYS A 54 13.80 -13.48 0.27
C LYS A 54 14.58 -12.16 0.15
N ALA A 55 14.85 -11.54 1.29
CA ALA A 55 15.70 -10.35 1.36
C ALA A 55 17.17 -10.73 1.19
#